data_AF-A0A0E0L1V0-F1
#
_entry.id   AF-A0A0E0L1V0-F1
#
_cell.length_a   1.000
_cell.length_b   1.000
_cell.length_c   1.000
_cell.angle_alpha   90.00
_cell.angle_beta   90.00
_cell.angle_gamma   90.00
#
_symmetry.space_group_name_H-M   'P 1'
#
loop_
_entity.id
_entity.type
_entity.pdbx_description
1 polymer ?
#
loop_
_entity_poly.entity_id
_entity_poly.type
_entity_poly.pdbx_seq_one_letter_code
_entity_poly.pdbx_strand_id
1 'polypeptide(L)'
;MKSALPLSSCLHQRYWMCRNYSYSPEKPKPVPKGRKGKAKIPVKEPEVPPPICDFVEWIDKNMSEFDKRFFKSWRERLEEREERQRQRAAKEKAERERREELELRELARLNREKEERAEDRSRKLARAQRAKDAGSEAARKGKYPQCTQ
;
A
#
# COMPACT_ATOMS: atom_id res chain seq x y z
N MET A 1 38.62 14.56 -25.03
CA MET A 1 37.60 15.63 -24.98
C MET A 1 36.58 15.27 -23.89
N LYS A 2 36.47 16.06 -22.82
CA LYS A 2 35.55 15.83 -21.68
C LYS A 2 34.20 16.48 -22.01
N SER A 3 33.08 15.86 -21.63
CA SER A 3 31.73 16.42 -21.81
C SER A 3 30.97 16.38 -20.49
N ALA A 4 30.26 17.48 -20.16
CA ALA A 4 29.43 17.56 -18.97
C ALA A 4 28.02 17.06 -19.30
N LEU A 5 27.48 16.17 -18.46
CA LEU A 5 26.09 15.73 -18.53
C LEU A 5 25.37 16.19 -17.26
N PRO A 6 24.16 16.76 -17.37
CA PRO A 6 23.33 17.01 -16.21
C PRO A 6 22.66 15.69 -15.76
N LEU A 7 22.72 15.37 -14.46
CA LEU A 7 21.84 14.36 -13.86
C LEU A 7 21.03 14.97 -12.72
N SER A 8 19.75 14.57 -12.66
CA SER A 8 18.78 14.77 -11.58
C SER A 8 18.21 16.19 -11.42
N SER A 9 16.87 16.30 -11.51
CA SER A 9 16.09 17.54 -11.42
C SER A 9 16.08 18.23 -10.04
N CYS A 10 16.73 17.65 -9.03
CA CYS A 10 16.74 18.19 -7.66
C CYS A 10 18.13 18.57 -7.15
N LEU A 11 19.19 18.08 -7.77
CA LEU A 11 20.58 18.40 -7.44
C LEU A 11 21.20 18.85 -8.74
N HIS A 12 21.33 20.16 -8.96
CA HIS A 12 22.04 20.75 -10.11
C HIS A 12 23.55 20.45 -10.08
N GLN A 13 23.95 19.26 -9.62
CA GLN A 13 25.32 18.81 -9.58
C GLN A 13 25.70 18.26 -10.93
N ARG A 14 26.59 18.98 -11.61
CA ARG A 14 27.17 18.56 -12.86
C ARG A 14 28.38 17.69 -12.56
N TYR A 15 28.66 16.74 -13.44
CA TYR A 15 29.88 15.97 -13.42
C TYR A 15 30.48 15.94 -14.82
N TRP A 16 31.80 15.88 -14.87
CA TRP A 16 32.55 15.47 -16.03
C TRP A 16 32.47 13.97 -16.14
N MET A 17 32.13 13.48 -17.32
CA MET A 17 32.26 12.07 -17.66
C MET A 17 33.04 11.94 -18.95
N CYS A 18 33.82 10.86 -19.06
CA CYS A 18 34.45 10.56 -20.32
C CYS A 18 33.38 10.27 -21.38
N ARG A 19 33.55 10.85 -22.57
CA ARG A 19 32.65 10.60 -23.70
C ARG A 19 32.76 9.15 -24.23
N ASN A 20 33.76 8.40 -23.78
CA ASN A 20 33.97 6.98 -24.04
C ASN A 20 33.47 6.05 -22.91
N TYR A 21 32.73 6.60 -21.93
CA TYR A 21 32.19 5.84 -20.79
C TYR A 21 31.06 4.88 -21.20
N SER A 22 30.39 5.15 -22.32
CA SER A 22 29.45 4.22 -22.94
C SER A 22 29.76 4.12 -24.43
N TYR A 23 30.64 3.19 -24.80
CA TYR A 23 30.69 2.75 -26.19
C TYR A 23 29.40 1.96 -26.47
N SER A 24 28.34 2.66 -26.86
CA SER A 24 27.16 2.03 -27.44
C SER A 24 27.40 1.93 -28.95
N PRO A 25 27.48 0.73 -29.55
CA PRO A 25 27.52 0.53 -31.00
C PRO A 25 26.13 0.83 -31.62
N GLU A 26 25.41 1.81 -31.10
CA GLU A 26 24.09 2.18 -31.56
C GLU A 26 24.20 2.90 -32.91
N LYS A 27 24.06 2.05 -33.93
CA LYS A 27 23.48 2.24 -35.27
C LYS A 27 23.62 3.65 -35.86
N PRO A 28 24.21 3.78 -37.06
CA PRO A 28 24.32 5.07 -37.73
C PRO A 28 22.93 5.71 -37.89
N LYS A 29 22.79 6.96 -37.43
CA LYS A 29 21.58 7.76 -37.62
C LYS A 29 21.19 7.72 -39.11
N PRO A 30 19.92 7.51 -39.47
CA PRO A 30 19.51 7.53 -40.86
C PRO A 30 19.76 8.92 -41.44
N VAL A 31 20.64 8.99 -42.44
CA VAL A 31 20.96 10.21 -43.19
C VAL A 31 19.69 10.68 -43.92
N PRO A 32 19.34 11.99 -43.91
CA PRO A 32 18.26 12.49 -44.76
C PRO A 32 18.62 12.24 -46.22
N LYS A 33 17.75 11.58 -46.98
CA LYS A 33 17.99 11.29 -48.41
C LYS A 33 18.11 12.59 -49.20
N GLY A 34 19.35 13.01 -49.46
CA GLY A 34 19.63 14.18 -50.25
C GLY A 34 21.06 14.16 -50.78
N ARG A 35 21.16 14.00 -52.11
CA ARG A 35 22.35 14.14 -52.97
C ARG A 35 23.26 12.92 -53.11
N LYS A 36 23.21 12.38 -54.33
CA LYS A 36 24.04 11.30 -54.86
C LYS A 36 25.51 11.74 -54.92
N GLY A 37 26.39 10.82 -54.56
CA GLY A 37 27.79 10.86 -54.96
C GLY A 37 28.74 11.33 -53.88
N LYS A 38 29.05 10.48 -52.90
CA LYS A 38 30.41 10.13 -52.43
C LYS A 38 30.38 8.69 -51.93
N ALA A 39 31.39 7.91 -52.29
CA ALA A 39 31.51 6.49 -51.96
C ALA A 39 31.31 6.27 -50.45
N LYS A 40 30.51 5.27 -50.09
CA LYS A 40 30.41 4.80 -48.71
C LYS A 40 31.73 4.11 -48.39
N ILE A 41 32.62 4.80 -47.70
CA ILE A 41 33.72 4.14 -46.99
C ILE A 41 33.03 3.24 -45.96
N PRO A 42 33.18 1.91 -46.01
CA PRO A 42 32.77 1.08 -44.89
C PRO A 42 33.66 1.51 -43.74
N VAL A 43 33.08 2.19 -42.76
CA VAL A 43 33.78 2.43 -41.49
C VAL A 43 34.04 1.05 -40.93
N LYS A 44 35.29 0.58 -41.07
CA LYS A 44 35.73 -0.65 -40.43
C LYS A 44 35.47 -0.47 -38.95
N GLU A 45 34.67 -1.37 -38.41
CA GLU A 45 34.52 -1.55 -36.98
C GLU A 45 35.94 -1.74 -36.42
N PRO A 46 36.40 -0.88 -35.50
CA PRO A 46 37.72 -1.07 -34.90
C PRO A 46 37.73 -2.43 -34.20
N GLU A 47 38.68 -3.31 -34.55
CA GLU A 47 38.84 -4.67 -33.97
C GLU A 47 38.99 -4.66 -32.45
N VAL A 48 39.35 -3.51 -31.87
CA VAL A 48 39.51 -3.34 -30.44
C VAL A 48 38.52 -2.26 -29.98
N PRO A 49 37.53 -2.59 -29.12
CA PRO A 49 36.67 -1.58 -28.54
C PRO A 49 37.56 -0.58 -27.80
N PRO A 50 37.32 0.74 -27.96
CA PRO A 50 38.15 1.73 -27.29
C PRO A 50 38.03 1.51 -25.77
N PRO A 51 39.13 1.56 -25.00
CA PRO A 51 39.11 1.24 -23.58
C PRO A 51 38.07 2.10 -22.86
N ILE A 52 37.12 1.44 -22.21
CA ILE A 52 36.06 2.10 -21.44
C ILE A 52 36.76 2.96 -20.39
N CYS A 53 36.43 4.23 -20.38
CA CYS A 53 37.07 5.20 -19.50
C CYS A 53 36.12 5.54 -18.36
N ASP A 54 36.46 5.08 -17.16
CA ASP A 54 35.67 5.24 -15.94
C ASP A 54 35.84 6.61 -15.28
N PHE A 55 36.36 7.59 -16.03
CA PHE A 55 36.58 8.93 -15.49
C PHE A 55 35.24 9.63 -15.25
N VAL A 56 34.88 9.74 -13.97
CA VAL A 56 33.76 10.53 -13.48
C VAL A 56 34.30 11.49 -12.42
N GLU A 57 34.22 12.79 -12.68
CA GLU A 57 34.62 13.82 -11.73
C GLU A 57 33.49 14.83 -11.53
N TRP A 58 33.05 15.02 -10.29
CA TRP A 58 32.04 16.02 -9.96
C TRP A 58 32.58 17.43 -10.19
N ILE A 59 31.81 18.25 -10.92
CA ILE A 59 32.14 19.64 -11.24
C ILE A 59 31.83 20.53 -10.04
N ASP A 60 30.65 20.33 -9.44
CA ASP A 60 30.16 21.17 -8.36
C ASP A 60 30.52 20.53 -7.01
N LYS A 61 31.80 20.61 -6.62
CA LYS A 61 32.32 20.04 -5.35
C LYS A 61 31.81 20.79 -4.11
N ASN A 62 31.42 22.06 -4.28
CA ASN A 62 30.88 22.91 -3.22
C ASN A 62 29.46 23.34 -3.57
N MET A 63 28.50 23.05 -2.69
CA MET A 63 27.15 23.60 -2.82
C MET A 63 27.14 25.10 -2.53
N SER A 64 26.44 25.86 -3.35
CA SER A 64 26.26 27.29 -3.09
C SER A 64 25.47 27.50 -1.78
N GLU A 65 25.66 28.65 -1.13
CA GLU A 65 24.87 29.00 0.06
C GLU A 65 23.36 29.06 -0.25
N PHE A 66 23.00 29.38 -1.50
CA PHE A 66 21.61 29.31 -1.97
C PHE A 66 21.08 27.88 -1.94
N ASP A 67 21.84 26.91 -2.47
CA ASP A 67 21.44 25.50 -2.45
C ASP A 67 21.32 24.98 -1.03
N LYS A 68 22.26 25.34 -0.15
CA LYS A 68 22.20 24.96 1.28
C LYS A 68 20.91 25.48 1.94
N ARG A 69 20.56 26.75 1.72
CA ARG A 69 19.31 27.35 2.22
C ARG A 69 18.08 26.67 1.61
N PHE A 70 18.14 26.37 0.31
CA PHE A 70 17.06 25.68 -0.39
C PHE A 70 16.79 24.29 0.22
N PHE A 71 17.83 23.47 0.40
CA PHE A 71 17.70 22.14 1.00
C PHE A 71 17.18 22.20 2.44
N LYS A 72 17.63 23.19 3.22
CA LYS A 72 17.11 23.38 4.58
C LYS A 72 15.60 23.67 4.55
N SER A 73 15.17 24.62 3.74
CA SER A 73 13.74 24.97 3.60
C SER A 73 12.90 23.82 3.05
N TRP A 74 13.46 23.01 2.15
CA TRP A 74 12.77 21.87 1.57
C TRP A 74 12.60 20.74 2.59
N ARG A 75 13.62 20.51 3.43
CA ARG A 75 13.56 19.55 4.53
C ARG A 75 12.51 19.95 5.56
N GLU A 76 12.50 21.22 5.98
CA GLU A 76 11.49 21.76 6.90
C GLU A 76 10.06 21.55 6.35
N ARG A 77 9.82 21.82 5.06
CA ARG A 77 8.51 21.56 4.42
C ARG A 77 8.15 20.08 4.28
N LEU A 78 9.13 19.19 4.22
CA LEU A 78 8.87 17.75 4.24
C LEU A 78 8.46 17.29 5.62
N GLU A 79 9.21 17.71 6.64
CA GLU A 79 8.91 17.41 8.04
C GLU A 79 7.53 17.94 8.43
N GLU A 80 7.18 19.17 8.05
CA GLU A 80 5.86 19.76 8.30
C GLU A 80 4.72 18.96 7.62
N ARG A 81 4.95 18.47 6.39
CA ARG A 81 3.98 17.61 5.70
C ARG A 81 3.84 16.26 6.37
N GLU A 82 4.95 15.67 6.80
CA GLU A 82 4.95 14.41 7.52
C GLU A 82 4.24 14.53 8.86
N GLU A 83 4.48 15.61 9.61
CA GLU A 83 3.80 15.89 10.87
C GLU A 83 2.29 16.05 10.67
N ARG A 84 1.87 16.80 9.63
CA ARG A 84 0.44 16.91 9.27
C ARG A 84 -0.17 15.56 8.95
N GLN A 85 0.55 14.67 8.27
CA GLN A 85 0.08 13.31 8.01
C GLN A 85 -0.02 12.48 9.28
N ARG A 86 0.98 12.56 10.16
CA ARG A 86 0.95 11.88 11.47
C ARG A 86 -0.23 12.36 12.32
N GLN A 87 -0.52 13.66 12.33
CA GLN A 87 -1.67 14.22 13.04
C GLN A 87 -3.01 13.72 12.45
N ARG A 88 -3.12 13.62 11.12
CA ARG A 88 -4.32 13.04 10.48
C ARG A 88 -4.49 11.58 10.83
N ALA A 89 -3.42 10.79 10.73
CA ALA A 89 -3.45 9.37 11.08
C ALA A 89 -3.81 9.16 12.56
N ALA A 90 -3.31 10.00 13.46
CA ALA A 90 -3.67 9.94 14.88
C ALA A 90 -5.15 10.26 15.11
N LYS A 91 -5.70 11.27 14.42
CA LYS A 91 -7.13 11.61 14.49
C LYS A 91 -8.02 10.50 13.94
N GLU A 92 -7.68 9.95 12.77
CA GLU A 92 -8.42 8.84 12.17
C GLU A 92 -8.38 7.60 13.08
N LYS A 93 -7.22 7.29 13.67
CA LYS A 93 -7.09 6.19 14.62
C LYS A 93 -7.99 6.39 15.84
N ALA A 94 -8.01 7.59 16.41
CA ALA A 94 -8.85 7.91 17.56
C ALA A 94 -10.35 7.86 17.22
N GLU A 95 -10.74 8.31 16.03
CA GLU A 95 -12.13 8.19 15.55
C GLU A 95 -12.53 6.74 15.35
N ARG A 96 -11.65 5.93 14.74
CA ARG A 96 -11.86 4.50 14.55
C ARG A 96 -12.04 3.78 15.88
N GLU A 97 -11.19 4.06 16.86
CA GLU A 97 -11.29 3.47 18.20
C GLU A 97 -12.62 3.82 18.89
N ARG A 98 -13.07 5.09 18.80
CA ARG A 98 -14.39 5.46 19.31
C ARG A 98 -15.54 4.74 18.60
N ARG A 99 -15.42 4.56 17.28
CA ARG A 99 -16.42 3.83 16.50
C ARG A 99 -16.46 2.36 16.90
N GLU A 100 -15.31 1.72 17.03
CA GLU A 100 -15.19 0.32 17.48
C GLU A 100 -15.73 0.13 18.89
N GLU A 101 -15.48 1.08 19.81
CA GLU A 101 -16.05 1.07 21.16
C GLU A 101 -17.58 1.13 21.15
N LEU A 102 -18.16 2.02 20.33
CA LEU A 102 -19.61 2.13 20.17
C LEU A 102 -20.20 0.87 19.53
N GLU A 103 -19.56 0.32 18.50
CA GLU A 103 -19.98 -0.93 17.86
C GLU A 103 -19.95 -2.11 18.85
N LEU A 104 -18.92 -2.19 19.69
CA LEU A 104 -18.82 -3.22 20.73
C LEU A 104 -19.94 -3.07 21.78
N ARG A 105 -20.26 -1.83 22.17
CA ARG A 105 -21.34 -1.54 23.13
C ARG A 105 -22.71 -1.91 22.55
N GLU A 106 -22.96 -1.58 21.29
CA GLU A 106 -24.19 -1.97 20.59
C GLU A 106 -24.29 -3.48 20.41
N LEU A 107 -23.19 -4.14 20.07
CA LEU A 107 -23.14 -5.60 19.97
C LEU A 107 -23.46 -6.26 21.32
N ALA A 108 -22.93 -5.73 22.43
CA ALA A 108 -23.25 -6.21 23.77
C ALA A 108 -24.75 -6.06 24.10
N ARG A 109 -25.38 -4.96 23.68
CA ARG A 109 -26.82 -4.75 23.84
C ARG A 109 -27.63 -5.77 23.03
N LEU A 110 -27.28 -5.96 21.76
CA LEU A 110 -27.93 -6.93 20.88
C LEU A 110 -27.77 -8.37 21.38
N ASN A 111 -26.62 -8.71 21.95
CA ASN A 111 -26.39 -10.05 22.50
C ASN A 111 -27.28 -10.31 23.72
N ARG A 112 -27.41 -9.36 24.64
CA ARG A 112 -28.36 -9.49 25.77
C ARG A 112 -29.79 -9.68 25.29
N GLU A 113 -30.21 -8.91 24.28
CA GLU A 113 -31.55 -9.03 23.70
C GLU A 113 -31.77 -10.39 23.01
N LYS A 114 -30.75 -10.92 22.33
CA LYS A 114 -30.80 -12.26 21.74
C LYS A 114 -30.86 -13.35 22.80
N GLU A 115 -30.11 -13.20 23.88
CA GLU A 115 -30.10 -14.11 25.02
C GLU A 115 -31.47 -14.15 25.70
N GLU A 116 -32.05 -12.99 26.02
CA GLU A 116 -33.41 -12.91 26.59
C GLU A 116 -34.45 -13.59 25.68
N ARG A 117 -34.39 -13.35 24.36
CA ARG A 117 -35.28 -14.05 23.42
C ARG A 117 -35.04 -15.55 23.38
N ALA A 118 -33.80 -16.00 23.52
CA ALA A 118 -33.47 -17.42 23.59
C ALA A 118 -34.00 -18.06 24.88
N GLU A 119 -33.89 -17.35 26.01
CA GLU A 119 -34.47 -17.75 27.29
C GLU A 119 -36.00 -17.84 27.23
N ASP A 120 -36.68 -16.86 26.63
CA ASP A 120 -38.13 -16.91 26.45
C ASP A 120 -38.56 -18.10 25.58
N ARG A 121 -37.86 -18.35 24.47
CA ARG A 121 -38.09 -19.55 23.64
C ARG A 121 -37.89 -20.83 24.44
N SER A 122 -36.80 -20.92 25.20
CA SER A 122 -36.51 -22.07 26.07
C SER A 122 -37.61 -22.28 27.12
N ARG A 123 -38.08 -21.21 27.75
CA ARG A 123 -39.17 -21.24 28.74
C ARG A 123 -40.48 -21.74 28.13
N LYS A 124 -40.82 -21.28 26.91
CA LYS A 124 -42.00 -21.76 26.16
C LYS A 124 -41.90 -23.24 25.82
N LEU A 125 -40.74 -23.69 25.33
CA LEU A 125 -40.49 -25.10 25.04
C LEU A 125 -40.60 -25.97 26.30
N ALA A 126 -40.02 -25.53 27.42
CA ALA A 126 -40.12 -26.25 28.69
C ALA A 126 -41.57 -26.38 29.18
N ARG A 127 -42.40 -25.33 29.03
CA ARG A 127 -43.84 -25.39 29.35
C ARG A 127 -44.57 -26.38 28.46
N ALA A 128 -44.32 -26.34 27.15
CA ALA A 128 -44.93 -27.26 26.19
C ALA A 128 -44.53 -28.72 26.49
N GLN A 129 -43.26 -28.96 26.83
CA GLN A 129 -42.78 -30.29 27.20
C GLN A 129 -43.47 -30.81 28.46
N ARG A 130 -43.56 -30.00 29.52
CA ARG A 130 -44.29 -30.39 30.74
C ARG A 130 -45.76 -30.72 30.48
N ALA A 131 -46.43 -29.96 29.60
CA ALA A 131 -47.82 -30.24 29.23
C ALA A 131 -47.95 -31.59 28.48
N LYS A 132 -47.01 -31.90 27.58
CA LYS A 132 -46.94 -33.20 26.90
C LYS A 132 -46.69 -34.34 27.89
N ASP A 133 -45.73 -34.14 28.80
CA ASP A 133 -45.38 -35.15 29.80
C ASP A 133 -46.57 -35.43 30.73
N ALA A 134 -47.27 -34.40 31.21
CA ALA A 134 -48.47 -34.54 32.04
C ALA A 134 -49.63 -35.25 31.31
N GLY A 135 -49.84 -34.95 30.02
CA GLY A 135 -50.82 -35.67 29.19
C GLY A 135 -50.46 -37.15 29.00
N SER A 136 -49.18 -37.44 28.79
CA SER A 136 -48.68 -38.82 28.68
C SER A 136 -48.74 -39.58 30.01
N GLU A 137 -48.51 -38.89 31.13
CA GLU A 137 -48.61 -39.45 32.49
C GLU A 137 -50.06 -39.74 32.86
N ALA A 138 -51.00 -38.84 32.55
CA ALA A 138 -52.43 -39.07 32.73
C ALA A 138 -52.93 -40.27 31.90
N ALA A 139 -52.44 -40.43 30.67
CA ALA A 139 -52.72 -41.60 29.84
C ALA A 139 -52.15 -42.90 30.44
N ARG A 140 -50.95 -42.87 31.04
CA ARG A 140 -50.35 -44.04 31.73
C ARG A 140 -51.03 -44.38 33.07
N LYS A 141 -51.57 -43.38 33.78
CA LYS A 141 -52.28 -43.56 35.07
C LYS A 141 -53.74 -43.98 34.92
N GLY A 142 -54.25 -44.13 33.70
CA GLY A 142 -55.59 -44.62 33.41
C GLY A 142 -55.84 -46.06 33.86
N LYS A 143 -56.04 -46.27 35.17
CA LYS A 143 -56.99 -47.28 35.65
C LYS A 143 -58.37 -46.63 35.53
N TYR A 144 -59.08 -46.97 34.45
CA TYR A 144 -60.51 -46.68 34.34
C TYR A 144 -61.23 -47.24 35.57
N PRO A 145 -62.16 -46.53 36.22
CA PRO A 145 -63.01 -47.13 37.24
C PRO A 145 -63.79 -48.25 36.54
N GLN A 146 -63.51 -49.51 36.89
CA GLN A 146 -64.36 -50.60 36.45
C GLN A 146 -65.69 -50.43 37.20
N CYS A 147 -66.71 -49.99 36.48
CA CYS A 147 -68.09 -50.10 36.95
C CYS A 147 -68.34 -51.58 37.20
N THR A 148 -68.49 -51.95 38.46
CA THR A 148 -69.04 -53.25 38.84
C THR A 148 -70.55 -53.14 38.69
N GLN A 149 -71.11 -54.07 37.92
CA GLN A 149 -72.54 -54.17 37.63
C GLN A 149 -73.24 -55.02 38.70
#